data_AF-U2RLD1-F1
#
_entry.id   AF-U2RLD1-F1
#
_cell.length_a   1.000
_cell.length_b   1.000
_cell.length_c   1.000
_cell.angle_alpha   90.00
_cell.angle_beta   90.00
_cell.angle_gamma   90.00
#
_symmetry.space_group_name_H-M   'P 1'
#
loop_
_entity.id
_entity.type
_entity.pdbx_description
1 polymer ?
#
loop_
_entity_poly.entity_id
_entity_poly.type
_entity_poly.pdbx_seq_one_letter_code
_entity_poly.pdbx_strand_id
1 'polypeptide(L)'
;MSVALDEQLDSILPAPMTRFELVSETIPLLHAGDMALEINGSFVGQCGREALWEEMNPKDLALLLQKFEGQDLLSVESGLDWLHLDLSDGWFRVVASTWEPWVMTLPKITWVAEENDDPLNGKRLTGGH
;
A
#
# COMPACT_ATOMS: atom_id res chain seq x y z
N MET A 1 -13.73 11.16 17.75
CA MET A 1 -13.08 12.12 16.85
C MET A 1 -12.03 11.35 16.08
N SER A 2 -12.46 10.60 15.07
CA SER A 2 -11.55 10.12 14.04
C SER A 2 -11.13 11.36 13.26
N VAL A 3 -9.87 11.77 13.35
CA VAL A 3 -9.27 12.38 12.17
C VAL A 3 -9.43 11.31 11.10
N ALA A 4 -10.16 11.61 10.04
CA ALA A 4 -10.39 10.62 9.00
C ALA A 4 -9.02 10.19 8.47
N LEU A 5 -8.76 8.89 8.39
CA LEU A 5 -7.50 8.33 7.86
C LEU A 5 -7.06 9.05 6.57
N ASP A 6 -8.06 9.39 5.76
CA ASP A 6 -8.02 10.22 4.56
C ASP A 6 -7.30 11.57 4.77
N GLU A 7 -7.69 12.38 5.76
CA GLU A 7 -7.06 13.69 6.03
C GLU A 7 -5.59 13.54 6.47
N GLN A 8 -5.22 12.42 7.10
CA GLN A 8 -3.82 12.16 7.45
C GLN A 8 -3.01 11.71 6.24
N LEU A 9 -3.55 10.83 5.40
CA LEU A 9 -2.91 10.41 4.16
C LEU A 9 -2.69 11.62 3.24
N ASP A 10 -3.71 12.45 3.03
CA ASP A 10 -3.59 13.69 2.25
C ASP A 10 -2.55 14.66 2.81
N SER A 11 -2.30 14.64 4.13
CA SER A 11 -1.31 15.52 4.75
C SER A 11 0.14 15.05 4.60
N ILE A 12 0.37 13.77 4.31
CA ILE A 12 1.71 13.18 4.21
C ILE A 12 2.07 12.78 2.77
N LEU A 13 1.09 12.70 1.87
CA LEU A 13 1.28 12.40 0.46
C LEU A 13 1.41 13.70 -0.36
N PRO A 14 2.19 13.71 -1.46
CA PRO A 14 3.04 12.62 -1.93
C PRO A 14 4.23 12.38 -1.00
N ALA A 15 4.56 11.10 -0.79
CA ALA A 15 5.66 10.68 0.10
C ALA A 15 6.71 9.87 -0.68
N PRO A 16 8.01 10.20 -0.56
CA PRO A 16 9.04 9.42 -1.23
C PRO A 16 9.16 8.05 -0.58
N MET A 17 9.11 7.00 -1.39
CA MET A 17 9.43 5.64 -1.00
C MET A 17 10.90 5.58 -0.62
N THR A 18 11.17 5.37 0.67
CA THR A 18 12.53 5.41 1.20
C THR A 18 13.16 4.04 1.25
N ARG A 19 12.37 3.00 1.51
CA ARG A 19 12.90 1.66 1.73
C ARG A 19 11.84 0.57 1.61
N PHE A 20 12.26 -0.59 1.12
CA PHE A 20 11.50 -1.83 1.30
C PHE A 20 12.32 -2.87 2.09
N GLU A 21 11.67 -3.52 3.04
CA GLU A 21 12.25 -4.58 3.87
C GLU A 21 11.31 -5.78 3.96
N LEU A 22 11.85 -6.91 4.42
CA LEU A 22 11.06 -8.08 4.78
C LEU A 22 11.18 -8.23 6.31
N VAL A 23 10.11 -7.98 7.07
CA VAL A 23 10.10 -8.01 8.54
C VAL A 23 10.14 -9.46 9.07
N SER A 24 10.00 -10.43 8.18
CA SER A 24 10.16 -11.87 8.39
C SER A 24 10.60 -12.52 7.08
N GLU A 25 10.35 -13.81 6.85
CA GLU A 25 10.48 -14.39 5.50
C GLU A 25 9.23 -14.19 4.62
N THR A 26 8.17 -13.56 5.16
CA THR A 26 6.84 -13.56 4.54
C THR A 26 6.12 -12.22 4.52
N ILE A 27 6.61 -11.21 5.24
CA ILE A 27 5.92 -9.91 5.39
C ILE A 27 6.76 -8.79 4.77
N PRO A 28 6.40 -8.32 3.57
CA PRO A 28 6.95 -7.11 2.98
C PRO A 28 6.51 -5.88 3.78
N LEU A 29 7.49 -5.04 4.10
CA LEU A 29 7.33 -3.75 4.75
C LEU A 29 7.81 -2.67 3.81
N LEU A 30 6.94 -1.69 3.61
CA LEU A 30 7.16 -0.53 2.79
C LEU A 30 7.34 0.72 3.67
N HIS A 31 8.34 1.55 3.38
CA HIS A 31 8.51 2.86 3.99
C HIS A 31 8.34 4.00 2.97
N ALA A 32 7.46 4.95 3.28
CA ALA A 32 7.19 6.14 2.47
C ALA A 32 7.21 7.39 3.36
N GLY A 33 8.27 8.20 3.29
CA GLY A 33 8.47 9.27 4.27
C GLY A 33 8.44 8.75 5.72
N ASP A 34 7.50 9.25 6.53
CA ASP A 34 7.28 8.81 7.91
C ASP A 34 6.22 7.70 8.05
N MET A 35 5.69 7.18 6.94
CA MET A 35 4.75 6.07 6.90
C MET A 35 5.48 4.73 6.74
N ALA A 36 4.94 3.70 7.38
CA ALA A 36 5.34 2.30 7.24
C ALA A 36 4.10 1.44 6.94
N LEU A 37 4.16 0.55 5.95
CA LEU A 37 3.04 -0.30 5.52
C LEU A 37 3.48 -1.77 5.47
N GLU A 38 2.88 -2.58 6.33
CA GLU A 38 3.03 -4.03 6.34
C GLU A 38 1.98 -4.68 5.45
N ILE A 39 2.47 -5.51 4.55
CA ILE A 39 1.70 -6.02 3.43
C ILE A 39 1.47 -7.53 3.65
N ASN A 40 0.25 -7.95 4.00
CA ASN A 40 -0.09 -9.34 4.36
C ASN A 40 -1.08 -9.96 3.37
N GLY A 41 -0.71 -11.00 2.62
CA GLY A 41 -1.63 -11.73 1.74
C GLY A 41 -1.00 -12.15 0.42
N SER A 42 -1.83 -12.49 -0.58
CA SER A 42 -1.41 -12.78 -1.96
C SER A 42 -1.24 -11.49 -2.77
N PHE A 43 -0.33 -11.45 -3.75
CA PHE A 43 0.03 -10.18 -4.43
C PHE A 43 -0.20 -10.23 -5.93
N VAL A 44 -0.86 -9.21 -6.49
CA VAL A 44 -1.07 -9.02 -7.95
C VAL A 44 -1.08 -7.52 -8.28
N GLY A 45 -0.25 -7.03 -9.20
CA GLY A 45 -0.11 -5.59 -9.44
C GLY A 45 0.55 -5.22 -10.78
N GLN A 46 0.58 -3.93 -11.15
CA GLN A 46 1.15 -3.48 -12.43
C GLN A 46 2.34 -2.52 -12.25
N CYS A 47 3.57 -3.01 -12.46
CA CYS A 47 4.74 -2.12 -12.48
C CYS A 47 4.87 -1.44 -13.85
N GLY A 48 4.67 -0.12 -13.94
CA GLY A 48 4.77 0.63 -15.19
C GLY A 48 3.81 0.09 -16.27
N ARG A 49 4.34 -0.62 -17.28
CA ARG A 49 3.53 -1.24 -18.35
C ARG A 49 3.34 -2.76 -18.20
N GLU A 50 3.94 -3.37 -17.17
CA GLU A 50 3.88 -4.81 -16.95
C GLU A 50 2.80 -5.14 -15.94
N ALA A 51 1.75 -5.83 -16.38
CA ALA A 51 0.69 -6.29 -15.50
C ALA A 51 1.03 -7.69 -14.96
N LEU A 52 1.22 -7.79 -13.65
CA LEU A 52 1.51 -9.02 -12.92
C LEU A 52 0.19 -9.52 -12.30
N TRP A 53 -0.59 -10.23 -13.12
CA TRP A 53 -1.86 -10.84 -12.69
C TRP A 53 -1.67 -12.21 -12.02
N GLU A 54 -0.44 -12.73 -12.00
CA GLU A 54 -0.08 -13.96 -11.30
C GLU A 54 0.34 -13.63 -9.87
N GLU A 55 -0.05 -14.49 -8.93
CA GLU A 55 0.34 -14.37 -7.53
C GLU A 55 1.87 -14.42 -7.40
N MET A 56 2.42 -13.37 -6.80
CA MET A 56 3.86 -13.28 -6.52
C MET A 56 4.13 -13.68 -5.07
N ASN A 57 5.22 -14.40 -4.81
CA ASN A 57 5.60 -14.66 -3.41
C ASN A 57 6.18 -13.40 -2.74
N PRO A 58 6.19 -13.33 -1.39
CA PRO A 58 6.68 -12.14 -0.65
C PRO A 58 8.12 -11.71 -0.98
N LYS A 59 9.01 -12.66 -1.30
CA LYS A 59 10.43 -12.37 -1.57
C LYS A 59 10.61 -11.70 -2.93
N ASP A 60 9.95 -12.24 -3.96
CA ASP A 60 9.95 -11.65 -5.29
C ASP A 60 9.27 -10.28 -5.29
N LEU A 61 8.23 -10.13 -4.47
CA LEU A 61 7.60 -8.84 -4.28
C LEU A 61 8.57 -7.83 -3.65
N ALA A 62 9.22 -8.17 -2.54
CA ALA A 62 10.15 -7.25 -1.88
C ALA A 62 11.28 -6.81 -2.84
N LEU A 63 11.71 -7.70 -3.74
CA LEU A 63 12.68 -7.38 -4.79
C LEU A 63 12.10 -6.48 -5.88
N LEU A 64 10.85 -6.72 -6.30
CA LEU A 64 10.16 -5.85 -7.25
C LEU A 64 9.95 -4.46 -6.65
N LEU A 65 9.57 -4.41 -5.38
CA LEU A 65 9.22 -3.19 -4.68
C LEU A 65 10.44 -2.28 -4.46
N GLN A 66 11.64 -2.84 -4.26
CA GLN A 66 12.89 -2.07 -4.23
C GLN A 66 13.10 -1.18 -5.47
N LYS A 67 12.50 -1.52 -6.62
CA LYS A 67 12.57 -0.68 -7.83
C LYS A 67 11.81 0.64 -7.71
N PHE A 68 10.93 0.75 -6.72
CA PHE A 68 10.17 1.98 -6.44
C PHE A 68 10.85 2.85 -5.37
N GLU A 69 11.98 2.45 -4.79
CA GLU A 69 12.75 3.33 -3.91
C GLU A 69 13.13 4.62 -4.66
N GLY A 70 12.85 5.77 -4.04
CA GLY A 70 13.01 7.10 -4.63
C GLY A 70 11.83 7.59 -5.48
N GLN A 71 10.79 6.78 -5.69
CA GLN A 71 9.53 7.22 -6.30
C GLN A 71 8.59 7.81 -5.26
N ASP A 72 7.69 8.67 -5.71
CA ASP A 72 6.65 9.21 -4.84
C ASP A 72 5.43 8.29 -4.80
N LEU A 73 5.00 7.91 -3.60
CA LEU A 73 3.66 7.39 -3.33
C LEU A 73 2.68 8.55 -3.43
N LEU A 74 1.69 8.42 -4.31
CA LEU A 74 0.72 9.48 -4.64
C LEU A 74 -0.62 9.27 -3.94
N SER A 75 -1.09 8.03 -3.87
CA SER A 75 -2.33 7.68 -3.17
C SER A 75 -2.28 6.27 -2.61
N VAL A 76 -3.08 6.04 -1.57
CA VAL A 76 -3.33 4.73 -0.96
C VAL A 76 -4.83 4.51 -0.97
N GLU A 77 -5.27 3.48 -1.69
CA GLU A 77 -6.66 3.05 -1.72
C GLU A 77 -6.78 1.62 -1.20
N SER A 78 -7.86 1.28 -0.52
CA SER A 78 -8.08 -0.08 -0.02
C SER A 78 -9.56 -0.43 0.01
N GLY A 79 -9.84 -1.73 -0.01
CA GLY A 79 -11.15 -2.32 0.16
C GLY A 79 -11.06 -3.66 0.90
N LEU A 80 -12.19 -4.36 0.97
CA LEU A 80 -12.40 -5.61 1.72
C LEU A 80 -11.52 -6.80 1.32
N ASP A 81 -10.73 -6.71 0.26
CA ASP A 81 -9.83 -7.77 -0.18
C ASP A 81 -8.63 -7.24 -0.96
N TRP A 82 -8.46 -5.92 -1.03
CA TRP A 82 -7.39 -5.32 -1.82
C TRP A 82 -6.82 -4.03 -1.22
N LEU A 83 -5.57 -3.78 -1.56
CA LEU A 83 -4.83 -2.56 -1.30
C LEU A 83 -4.20 -2.08 -2.60
N HIS A 84 -4.30 -0.80 -2.92
CA HIS A 84 -3.75 -0.18 -4.12
C HIS A 84 -2.88 1.01 -3.73
N LEU A 85 -1.70 1.07 -4.32
CA LEU A 85 -0.72 2.13 -4.11
C LEU A 85 -0.43 2.75 -5.47
N ASP A 86 -0.75 4.02 -5.65
CA ASP A 86 -0.40 4.76 -6.88
C ASP A 86 0.97 5.42 -6.70
N LEU A 87 1.87 5.22 -7.66
CA LEU A 87 3.26 5.66 -7.62
C LEU A 87 3.57 6.52 -8.84
N SER A 88 4.61 7.34 -8.76
CA SER A 88 5.00 8.21 -9.87
C SER A 88 5.30 7.48 -11.19
N ASP A 89 5.73 6.20 -11.17
CA ASP A 89 6.04 5.39 -12.37
C ASP A 89 5.18 4.11 -12.49
N GLY A 90 3.98 4.09 -11.90
CA GLY A 90 3.06 2.96 -12.02
C GLY A 90 2.17 2.77 -10.80
N TRP A 91 1.59 1.58 -10.64
CA TRP A 91 0.76 1.30 -9.47
C TRP A 91 0.92 -0.13 -8.99
N PHE A 92 0.91 -0.30 -7.69
CA PHE A 92 0.94 -1.62 -7.08
C PHE A 92 -0.45 -1.96 -6.54
N ARG A 93 -0.85 -3.22 -6.64
CA ARG A 93 -2.05 -3.72 -5.98
C ARG A 93 -1.71 -4.99 -5.23
N VAL A 94 -2.47 -5.24 -4.20
CA VAL A 94 -2.40 -6.46 -3.43
C VAL A 94 -3.81 -6.99 -3.25
N VAL A 95 -3.96 -8.31 -3.33
CA VAL A 95 -5.27 -8.97 -3.24
C VAL A 95 -5.15 -10.14 -2.30
N ALA A 96 -5.80 -10.04 -1.14
CA ALA A 96 -5.83 -11.15 -0.20
C ALA A 96 -6.67 -12.31 -0.79
N SER A 97 -6.06 -13.47 -1.05
CA SER A 97 -6.80 -14.67 -1.47
C SER A 97 -7.67 -15.24 -0.34
N THR A 98 -7.23 -15.05 0.90
CA THR A 98 -8.00 -15.19 2.13
C THR A 98 -7.83 -13.90 2.93
N TRP A 99 -8.89 -13.40 3.57
CA TRP A 99 -8.81 -12.17 4.36
C TRP A 99 -7.78 -12.32 5.48
N GLU A 100 -6.64 -11.66 5.32
CA GLU A 100 -5.66 -11.42 6.38
C GLU A 100 -5.53 -9.90 6.55
N PRO A 101 -5.53 -9.39 7.80
CA PRO A 101 -5.48 -7.96 8.06
C PRO A 101 -4.14 -7.36 7.64
N TRP A 102 -4.18 -6.20 7.00
CA TRP A 102 -3.02 -5.41 6.60
C TRP A 102 -2.81 -4.31 7.63
N VAL A 103 -1.55 -3.99 7.95
CA VAL A 103 -1.23 -3.01 8.99
C VAL A 103 -0.52 -1.82 8.37
N MET A 104 -1.13 -0.65 8.47
CA MET A 104 -0.53 0.62 8.06
C MET A 104 -0.20 1.46 9.29
N THR A 105 1.06 1.81 9.46
CA THR A 105 1.53 2.70 10.52
C THR A 105 1.86 4.06 9.92
N LEU A 106 1.01 5.03 10.21
CA LEU A 106 1.22 6.45 9.94
C LEU A 106 1.81 7.13 11.19
N PRO A 107 2.35 8.35 11.07
CA PRO A 107 2.73 9.14 12.24
C PRO A 107 1.54 9.29 13.19
N LYS A 108 1.63 8.65 14.37
CA LYS A 108 0.64 8.65 15.47
C LYS A 108 -0.60 7.77 15.29
N ILE A 109 -0.75 7.06 14.17
CA ILE A 109 -1.86 6.13 13.93
C ILE A 109 -1.35 4.80 13.41
N THR A 110 -1.73 3.71 14.07
CA THR A 110 -1.66 2.37 13.49
C THR A 110 -3.07 2.00 13.06
N TRP A 111 -3.25 1.75 11.78
CA TRP A 111 -4.48 1.27 11.18
C TRP A 111 -4.34 -0.20 10.81
N VAL A 112 -5.38 -0.98 11.10
CA VAL A 112 -5.46 -2.40 10.81
C VAL A 112 -6.74 -2.60 10.01
N ALA A 113 -6.63 -3.15 8.80
CA ALA A 113 -7.82 -3.48 8.02
C ALA A 113 -8.56 -4.65 8.69
N GLU A 114 -9.79 -4.44 9.18
CA GLU A 114 -10.66 -5.49 9.72
C GLU A 114 -11.71 -5.96 8.68
N GLU A 115 -12.27 -7.17 8.84
CA GLU A 115 -13.15 -7.86 7.84
C GLU A 115 -14.38 -7.04 7.40
N ASN A 116 -14.71 -5.98 8.14
CA ASN A 116 -15.85 -5.09 7.86
C ASN A 116 -15.44 -3.63 7.67
N ASP A 117 -14.14 -3.34 7.64
CA ASP A 117 -13.61 -2.00 7.37
C ASP A 117 -13.47 -1.85 5.85
N ASP A 118 -14.40 -1.10 5.25
CA ASP A 118 -14.22 -0.45 3.96
C ASP A 118 -13.83 1.01 4.26
N PRO A 119 -12.54 1.28 4.55
CA PRO A 119 -12.11 2.58 5.05
C PRO A 119 -12.25 3.68 3.99
N LEU A 120 -12.41 3.32 2.71
CA LEU A 120 -12.34 4.23 1.58
C LEU A 120 -13.52 4.11 0.59
N ASN A 121 -14.57 3.35 0.90
CA ASN A 121 -15.88 3.38 0.22
C ASN A 121 -15.82 3.70 -1.29
N GLY A 122 -14.95 3.01 -2.03
CA GLY A 122 -14.76 3.16 -3.47
C GLY A 122 -14.52 4.58 -4.02
N LYS A 123 -14.11 5.57 -3.19
CA LYS A 123 -13.86 6.93 -3.67
C LYS A 123 -12.38 7.17 -3.91
N ARG A 124 -11.99 6.87 -5.15
CA ARG A 124 -10.81 7.42 -5.82
C ARG A 124 -10.79 8.96 -5.68
N LEU A 125 -9.85 9.50 -4.92
CA LEU A 125 -9.55 10.93 -4.96
C LEU A 125 -8.54 11.16 -6.09
N THR A 126 -9.07 11.37 -7.30
CA THR A 126 -8.27 11.99 -8.36
C THR A 126 -8.03 13.44 -7.96
N GLY A 127 -6.77 13.79 -7.68
CA GLY A 127 -6.34 15.18 -7.54
C GLY A 127 -6.79 15.99 -8.76
N GLY A 128 -7.65 16.98 -8.53
CA GLY A 128 -8.21 17.85 -9.54
C GLY A 128 -8.34 19.26 -9.01
N HIS A 129 -7.27 20.04 -9.25
CA HIS A 129 -7.12 21.50 -9.35
C HIS A 129 -8.17 22.44 -8.74
#